data_AF-A0A7K2X2C6-F1
#
_entry.id   AF-A0A7K2X2C6-F1
#
_cell.length_a   1.000
_cell.length_b   1.000
_cell.length_c   1.000
_cell.angle_alpha   90.00
_cell.angle_beta   90.00
_cell.angle_gamma   90.00
#
_symmetry.space_group_name_H-M   'P 1'
#
loop_
_entity.id
_entity.type
_entity.pdbx_description
1 polymer ?
#
loop_
_entity_poly.entity_id
_entity_poly.type
_entity_poly.pdbx_seq_one_letter_code
_entity_poly.pdbx_strand_id
1 'polypeptide(L)'
;PVVWRMVRQYAPLWHAPTGPPWAFGTAQSFVAAAERPVLADPEASAAGLAVLLRRYLEGFGPASVADMAQFTTAPRRLVREAVRTLEEGLVRLEGADGTVLYDVPGAPLPDAETPAPPRLLAMWDSVLLAYADRSRIIPPAYRGHVIRVNGDTLPALLVDGYVAGVWRPVGDGIEVSAFHPLPAGAWEGLAAEASALGGFLTVRDPLVYRRYDHWWAKGFPAVETRVLPAG
;
A
#
# COMPACT_ATOMS: atom_id res chain seq x y z
N PRO A 1 6.74 -19.24 -20.66
CA PRO A 1 6.98 -18.38 -19.46
C PRO A 1 7.67 -17.05 -19.77
N VAL A 2 8.79 -17.04 -20.52
CA VAL A 2 9.55 -15.83 -20.87
C VAL A 2 8.77 -14.90 -21.80
N VAL A 3 8.15 -15.44 -22.86
CA VAL A 3 7.34 -14.66 -23.81
C VAL A 3 6.25 -13.86 -23.09
N TRP A 4 5.52 -14.46 -22.15
CA TRP A 4 4.49 -13.75 -21.40
C TRP A 4 5.03 -12.63 -20.51
N ARG A 5 6.21 -12.82 -19.90
CA ARG A 5 6.89 -11.75 -19.15
C ARG A 5 7.32 -10.60 -20.06
N MET A 6 7.84 -10.92 -21.24
CA MET A 6 8.25 -9.92 -22.22
C MET A 6 7.05 -9.15 -22.79
N VAL A 7 5.95 -9.84 -23.10
CA VAL A 7 4.70 -9.20 -23.54
C VAL A 7 4.17 -8.29 -22.43
N ARG A 8 4.08 -8.76 -21.18
CA ARG A 8 3.63 -7.93 -20.06
C ARG A 8 4.48 -6.68 -19.85
N GLN A 9 5.80 -6.77 -20.03
CA GLN A 9 6.72 -5.68 -19.75
C GLN A 9 6.87 -4.68 -20.91
N TYR A 10 6.82 -5.17 -22.15
CA TYR A 10 7.23 -4.40 -23.32
C TYR A 10 6.13 -4.25 -24.38
N ALA A 11 5.04 -5.03 -24.32
CA ALA A 11 3.93 -4.80 -25.22
C ALA A 11 3.16 -3.54 -24.76
N PRO A 12 2.90 -2.58 -25.65
CA PRO A 12 2.10 -1.41 -25.35
C PRO A 12 0.62 -1.82 -25.28
N LEU A 13 0.24 -2.56 -24.25
CA LEU A 13 -1.11 -3.07 -24.01
C LEU A 13 -1.61 -2.60 -22.65
N TRP A 14 -2.83 -2.08 -22.60
CA TRP A 14 -3.48 -1.63 -21.36
C TRP A 14 -4.65 -2.56 -21.05
N HIS A 15 -4.87 -2.83 -19.76
CA HIS A 15 -6.09 -3.53 -19.33
C HIS A 15 -7.31 -2.66 -19.63
N ALA A 16 -8.28 -3.22 -20.34
CA ALA A 16 -9.57 -2.59 -20.56
C ALA A 16 -10.57 -3.07 -19.50
N PRO A 17 -11.42 -2.19 -18.94
CA PRO A 17 -12.46 -2.58 -18.00
C PRO A 17 -13.38 -3.64 -18.62
N THR A 18 -13.63 -4.72 -17.86
CA THR A 18 -14.55 -5.81 -18.24
C THR A 18 -15.83 -5.81 -17.40
N GLY A 19 -16.00 -4.80 -16.55
CA GLY A 19 -17.13 -4.63 -15.65
C GLY A 19 -17.15 -3.22 -15.03
N PRO A 20 -18.02 -3.00 -14.03
CA PRO A 20 -18.08 -1.74 -13.31
C PRO A 20 -16.73 -1.36 -12.66
N PRO A 21 -16.47 -0.06 -12.42
CA PRO A 21 -15.31 0.38 -11.64
C PRO A 21 -15.22 -0.38 -10.32
N TRP A 22 -14.01 -0.83 -9.97
CA TRP A 22 -13.75 -1.57 -8.72
C TRP A 22 -14.43 -2.96 -8.61
N ALA A 23 -14.81 -3.56 -9.74
CA ALA A 23 -15.26 -4.95 -9.78
C ALA A 23 -14.08 -5.93 -9.86
N PHE A 24 -14.15 -7.02 -9.09
CA PHE A 24 -13.10 -8.05 -9.01
C PHE A 24 -13.41 -9.29 -9.88
N GLY A 25 -13.75 -9.06 -11.15
CA GLY A 25 -14.01 -10.12 -12.13
C GLY A 25 -12.73 -10.81 -12.63
N THR A 26 -12.84 -12.04 -13.15
CA THR A 26 -11.70 -12.78 -13.73
C THR A 26 -11.52 -12.55 -15.22
N ALA A 27 -12.52 -11.96 -15.90
CA ALA A 27 -12.45 -11.67 -17.32
C ALA A 27 -11.40 -10.59 -17.59
N GLN A 28 -10.43 -10.89 -18.46
CA GLN A 28 -9.37 -9.98 -18.87
C GLN A 28 -9.64 -9.48 -20.28
N SER A 29 -9.51 -8.17 -20.50
CA SER A 29 -9.56 -7.54 -21.82
C SER A 29 -8.40 -6.56 -21.95
N PHE A 30 -7.88 -6.42 -23.17
CA PHE A 30 -6.71 -5.58 -23.46
C PHE A 30 -6.95 -4.74 -24.70
N VAL A 31 -6.46 -3.50 -24.67
CA VAL A 31 -6.39 -2.60 -25.83
C VAL A 31 -4.96 -2.18 -26.06
N ALA A 32 -4.62 -1.79 -27.29
CA ALA A 32 -3.34 -1.16 -27.57
C ALA A 32 -3.25 0.18 -26.83
N ALA A 33 -2.08 0.47 -26.24
CA ALA A 33 -1.78 1.78 -25.70
C ALA A 33 -1.88 2.81 -26.82
N ALA A 34 -2.60 3.91 -26.57
CA ALA A 34 -2.74 4.99 -27.53
C ALA A 34 -1.37 5.62 -27.86
N GLU A 35 -0.52 5.76 -26.84
CA GLU A 35 0.87 6.20 -26.97
C GLU A 35 1.80 5.03 -26.64
N ARG A 36 2.79 4.79 -27.51
CA ARG A 36 3.77 3.72 -27.29
C ARG A 36 4.94 4.25 -26.48
N PRO A 37 5.41 3.51 -25.46
CA PRO A 37 6.58 3.91 -24.70
C PRO A 37 7.84 3.83 -25.56
N VAL A 38 8.78 4.75 -25.31
CA VAL A 38 10.13 4.68 -25.87
C VAL A 38 10.96 3.70 -25.02
N LEU A 39 11.22 2.50 -25.55
CA LEU A 39 11.80 1.40 -24.76
C LEU A 39 13.33 1.32 -24.78
N ALA A 40 13.97 1.90 -25.79
CA ALA A 40 15.42 1.72 -26.05
C ALA A 40 16.25 3.00 -25.83
N ASP A 41 15.61 4.10 -25.42
CA ASP A 41 16.27 5.37 -25.20
C ASP A 41 16.63 5.55 -23.71
N PRO A 42 17.93 5.61 -23.36
CA PRO A 42 18.37 5.84 -21.99
C PRO A 42 17.94 7.19 -21.42
N GLU A 43 17.88 8.25 -22.23
CA GLU A 43 17.48 9.59 -21.77
C GLU A 43 16.00 9.63 -21.43
N ALA A 44 15.15 9.09 -22.32
CA ALA A 44 13.73 8.93 -22.04
C ALA A 44 13.47 8.07 -20.78
N SER A 45 14.25 7.00 -20.59
CA SER A 45 14.14 6.15 -19.41
C SER A 45 14.53 6.89 -18.12
N ALA A 46 15.59 7.69 -18.16
CA ALA A 46 16.03 8.49 -17.02
C ALA A 46 15.00 9.57 -16.66
N ALA A 47 14.44 10.26 -17.66
CA ALA A 47 13.37 11.24 -17.47
C ALA A 47 12.11 10.59 -16.87
N GLY A 48 11.71 9.42 -17.36
CA GLY A 48 10.59 8.65 -16.81
C GLY A 48 10.81 8.23 -15.36
N LEU A 49 12.02 7.79 -15.01
CA LEU A 49 12.36 7.46 -13.62
C LEU A 49 12.29 8.71 -12.71
N ALA A 50 12.78 9.86 -13.16
CA ALA A 50 12.69 11.09 -12.39
C ALA A 50 11.22 11.48 -12.11
N VAL A 51 10.35 11.40 -13.12
CA VAL A 51 8.90 11.62 -12.94
C VAL A 51 8.31 10.63 -11.94
N LEU A 52 8.64 9.34 -12.06
CA LEU A 52 8.15 8.31 -11.14
C LEU A 52 8.60 8.55 -9.70
N LEU A 53 9.86 8.94 -9.47
CA LEU A 53 10.39 9.24 -8.14
C LEU A 53 9.72 10.46 -7.51
N ARG A 54 9.47 11.52 -8.29
CA ARG A 54 8.72 12.67 -7.79
C ARG A 54 7.30 12.27 -7.37
N ARG A 55 6.58 11.50 -8.19
CA ARG A 55 5.23 11.00 -7.86
C ARG A 55 5.23 10.09 -6.64
N TYR A 56 6.27 9.28 -6.47
CA TYR A 56 6.46 8.48 -5.28
C TYR A 56 6.60 9.36 -4.03
N LEU A 57 7.42 10.43 -4.08
CA LEU A 57 7.58 11.36 -2.97
C LEU A 57 6.28 12.12 -2.66
N GLU A 58 5.52 12.54 -3.68
CA GLU A 58 4.21 13.18 -3.50
C GLU A 58 3.20 12.29 -2.75
N GLY A 59 3.32 10.96 -2.83
CA GLY A 59 2.42 10.02 -2.16
C GLY A 59 2.97 9.40 -0.88
N PHE A 60 4.28 9.24 -0.75
CA PHE A 60 4.92 8.45 0.30
C PHE A 60 6.12 9.14 0.96
N GLY A 61 6.41 10.39 0.60
CA GLY A 61 7.43 11.19 1.27
C GLY A 61 7.11 11.42 2.75
N PRO A 62 8.13 11.69 3.59
CA PRO A 62 9.56 11.74 3.26
C PRO A 62 10.21 10.34 3.22
N ALA A 63 11.08 10.11 2.23
CA ALA A 63 11.61 8.78 1.93
C ALA A 63 13.09 8.77 1.52
N SER A 64 13.77 7.66 1.79
CA SER A 64 15.19 7.47 1.44
C SER A 64 15.37 6.96 0.01
N VAL A 65 16.60 6.99 -0.49
CA VAL A 65 17.00 6.30 -1.74
C VAL A 65 16.71 4.79 -1.69
N ALA A 66 16.82 4.16 -0.52
CA ALA A 66 16.53 2.75 -0.37
C ALA A 66 15.04 2.47 -0.55
N ASP A 67 14.18 3.34 -0.02
CA ASP A 67 12.72 3.24 -0.14
C ASP A 67 12.28 3.44 -1.60
N MET A 68 12.78 4.48 -2.26
CA MET A 68 12.55 4.75 -3.68
C MET A 68 12.98 3.58 -4.58
N ALA A 69 14.13 2.97 -4.31
CA ALA A 69 14.60 1.81 -5.06
C ALA A 69 13.75 0.56 -4.79
N GLN A 70 13.29 0.36 -3.55
CA GLN A 70 12.38 -0.73 -3.20
C GLN A 70 11.04 -0.60 -3.93
N PHE A 71 10.48 0.60 -3.99
CA PHE A 71 9.18 0.86 -4.62
C PHE A 71 9.25 0.67 -6.14
N THR A 72 10.24 1.29 -6.78
CA THR A 72 10.38 1.25 -8.24
C THR A 72 10.98 -0.06 -8.75
N THR A 73 11.60 -0.85 -7.88
CA THR A 73 12.47 -1.99 -8.22
C THR A 73 13.66 -1.61 -9.12
N ALA A 74 13.95 -0.32 -9.26
CA ALA A 74 15.05 0.18 -10.08
C ALA A 74 16.40 -0.03 -9.38
N PRO A 75 17.49 -0.24 -10.14
CA PRO A 75 18.83 -0.28 -9.57
C PRO A 75 19.12 0.98 -8.75
N ARG A 76 19.58 0.81 -7.50
CA ARG A 76 19.89 1.91 -6.57
C ARG A 76 20.80 2.99 -7.17
N ARG A 77 21.69 2.63 -8.11
CA ARG A 77 22.54 3.58 -8.84
C ARG A 77 21.71 4.58 -9.66
N LEU A 78 20.75 4.08 -10.45
CA LEU A 78 19.88 4.92 -11.29
C LEU A 78 18.96 5.80 -10.44
N VAL A 79 18.47 5.27 -9.30
CA VAL A 79 17.70 6.07 -8.34
C VAL A 79 18.53 7.22 -7.77
N ARG A 80 19.80 6.98 -7.40
CA ARG A 80 20.70 8.05 -6.92
C ARG A 80 20.94 9.12 -7.99
N GLU A 81 21.13 8.71 -9.23
CA GLU A 81 21.32 9.62 -10.37
C GLU A 81 20.06 10.48 -10.58
N ALA A 82 18.88 9.86 -10.60
CA ALA A 82 17.63 10.58 -10.75
C ALA A 82 17.34 11.53 -9.57
N VAL A 83 17.63 11.14 -8.33
CA VAL A 83 17.50 12.01 -7.15
C VAL A 83 18.42 13.23 -7.26
N ARG A 84 19.66 13.07 -7.73
CA ARG A 84 20.58 14.20 -7.97
C ARG A 84 20.02 15.17 -9.02
N THR A 85 19.40 14.66 -10.09
CA THR A 85 18.76 15.50 -11.10
C THR A 85 17.56 16.27 -10.53
N LEU A 86 16.84 15.71 -9.56
CA LEU A 86 15.70 16.34 -8.91
C LEU A 86 16.07 17.23 -7.73
N GLU A 87 17.33 17.22 -7.29
CA GLU A 87 17.75 17.72 -5.98
C GLU A 87 17.35 19.18 -5.72
N GLU A 88 17.46 20.06 -6.72
CA GLU A 88 17.06 21.47 -6.59
C GLU A 88 15.56 21.67 -6.32
N GLY A 89 14.73 20.69 -6.68
CA GLY A 89 13.28 20.70 -6.49
C GLY A 89 12.79 19.84 -5.31
N LEU A 90 13.69 19.30 -4.48
CA LEU A 90 13.35 18.46 -3.33
C LEU A 90 13.83 19.10 -2.03
N VAL A 91 13.14 18.78 -0.93
CA VAL A 91 13.58 19.10 0.43
C VAL A 91 14.33 17.91 0.99
N ARG A 92 15.47 18.17 1.64
CA ARG A 92 16.25 17.15 2.37
C ARG A 92 15.91 17.25 3.86
N LEU A 93 15.63 16.10 4.45
CA LEU A 93 15.30 15.96 5.87
C LEU A 93 16.23 14.92 6.50
N GLU A 94 16.42 15.03 7.80
CA GLU A 94 17.18 14.05 8.58
C GLU A 94 16.19 13.11 9.29
N GLY A 95 16.30 11.81 9.00
CA GLY A 95 15.53 10.78 9.70
C GLY A 95 16.05 10.53 11.11
N ALA A 96 15.27 9.80 11.91
CA ALA A 96 15.59 9.53 13.32
C ALA A 96 16.93 8.80 13.56
N ASP A 97 17.44 8.07 12.56
CA ASP A 97 18.72 7.37 12.59
C ASP A 97 19.83 8.09 11.80
N GLY A 98 19.62 9.36 11.44
CA GLY A 98 20.50 10.15 10.58
C GLY A 98 20.38 9.84 9.08
N THR A 99 19.45 8.96 8.68
CA THR A 99 19.21 8.68 7.26
C THR A 99 18.72 9.94 6.54
N VAL A 100 19.36 10.29 5.42
CA VAL A 100 18.85 11.37 4.56
C VAL A 100 17.54 10.93 3.90
N LEU A 101 16.49 11.70 4.17
CA LEU A 101 15.19 11.58 3.53
C LEU A 101 14.99 12.73 2.54
N TYR A 102 14.23 12.47 1.49
CA TYR A 102 13.82 13.45 0.49
C TYR A 102 12.31 13.56 0.50
N ASP A 103 11.81 14.76 0.22
CA ASP A 103 10.39 15.02 0.02
C ASP A 103 10.14 16.15 -0.99
N VAL A 104 8.90 16.30 -1.44
CA VAL A 104 8.50 17.46 -2.24
C VAL A 104 8.26 18.70 -1.36
N PRO A 105 8.60 19.91 -1.84
CA PRO A 105 8.35 21.13 -1.11
C PRO A 105 6.86 21.30 -0.74
N GLY A 106 6.59 21.64 0.52
CA GLY A 106 5.23 21.86 1.02
C GLY A 106 4.43 20.58 1.29
N ALA A 107 5.04 19.40 1.22
CA ALA A 107 4.43 18.17 1.70
C ALA A 107 4.02 18.31 3.18
N PRO A 108 2.85 17.78 3.61
CA PRO A 108 2.46 17.79 5.00
C PRO A 108 3.46 17.03 5.88
N LEU A 109 3.98 17.69 6.91
CA LEU A 109 4.79 17.09 7.97
C LEU A 109 4.12 17.41 9.30
N PRO A 110 3.13 16.59 9.74
CA PRO A 110 2.46 16.80 11.01
C PRO A 110 3.43 16.74 12.19
N ASP A 111 3.07 17.42 13.28
CA ASP A 111 3.81 17.31 14.55
C ASP A 111 3.78 15.86 15.05
N ALA A 112 4.84 15.44 15.75
CA ALA A 112 4.97 14.07 16.26
C ALA A 112 3.83 13.67 17.22
N GLU A 113 3.23 14.63 17.92
CA GLU A 113 2.09 14.42 18.82
C GLU A 113 0.73 14.46 18.08
N THR A 114 0.72 14.63 16.75
CA THR A 114 -0.51 14.60 15.97
C THR A 114 -1.14 13.20 16.06
N PRO A 115 -2.37 13.05 16.58
CA PRO A 115 -2.98 11.74 16.70
C PRO A 115 -3.18 11.08 15.33
N ALA A 116 -2.74 9.83 15.19
CA ALA A 116 -3.03 9.01 14.02
C ALA A 116 -4.33 8.21 14.26
N PRO A 117 -5.46 8.56 13.62
CA PRO A 117 -6.73 7.90 13.86
C PRO A 117 -6.69 6.44 13.40
N PRO A 118 -7.49 5.54 14.02
CA PRO A 118 -7.63 4.18 13.54
C PRO A 118 -8.07 4.11 12.07
N ARG A 119 -7.56 3.10 11.35
CA ARG A 119 -7.85 2.88 9.91
C ARG A 119 -8.00 1.41 9.59
N LEU A 120 -8.91 1.08 8.68
CA LEU A 120 -8.99 -0.24 8.05
C LEU A 120 -8.36 -0.18 6.65
N LEU A 121 -7.13 -0.68 6.53
CA LEU A 121 -6.39 -0.70 5.26
C LEU A 121 -6.82 -1.87 4.39
N ALA A 122 -6.92 -1.64 3.09
CA ALA A 122 -7.24 -2.69 2.13
C ALA A 122 -6.15 -3.77 2.04
N MET A 123 -6.50 -4.93 1.47
CA MET A 123 -5.50 -5.92 1.07
C MET A 123 -4.52 -5.28 0.07
N TRP A 124 -3.22 -5.47 0.27
CA TRP A 124 -2.14 -4.83 -0.50
C TRP A 124 -2.16 -3.31 -0.51
N ASP A 125 -2.62 -2.68 0.58
CA ASP A 125 -2.50 -1.23 0.71
C ASP A 125 -1.05 -0.77 0.48
N SER A 126 -0.89 0.25 -0.37
CA SER A 126 0.42 0.68 -0.84
C SER A 126 1.30 1.20 0.29
N VAL A 127 0.70 1.75 1.37
CA VAL A 127 1.47 2.27 2.51
C VAL A 127 2.29 1.18 3.20
N LEU A 128 1.79 -0.07 3.20
CA LEU A 128 2.47 -1.25 3.76
C LEU A 128 3.60 -1.78 2.86
N LEU A 129 3.68 -1.28 1.61
CA LEU A 129 4.56 -1.78 0.57
C LEU A 129 5.57 -0.74 0.09
N ALA A 130 5.33 0.54 0.34
CA ALA A 130 6.05 1.66 -0.27
C ALA A 130 7.47 1.91 0.24
N TYR A 131 7.85 1.40 1.41
CA TYR A 131 9.13 1.69 2.07
C TYR A 131 10.04 0.47 2.07
N ALA A 132 11.36 0.62 2.01
CA ALA A 132 12.30 -0.48 2.21
C ALA A 132 12.17 -1.04 3.63
N ASP A 133 12.20 -0.16 4.62
CA ASP A 133 11.90 -0.50 5.99
C ASP A 133 10.39 -0.52 6.23
N ARG A 134 9.82 -1.72 6.43
CA ARG A 134 8.40 -1.88 6.74
C ARG A 134 8.09 -1.62 8.22
N SER A 135 9.11 -1.54 9.08
CA SER A 135 8.91 -1.32 10.51
C SER A 135 8.30 0.05 10.83
N ARG A 136 8.40 1.00 9.88
CA ARG A 136 7.71 2.31 9.90
C ARG A 136 6.21 2.22 10.19
N ILE A 137 5.55 1.14 9.77
CA ILE A 137 4.10 0.96 9.91
C ILE A 137 3.77 -0.43 10.45
N ILE A 138 4.58 -1.45 10.14
CA ILE A 138 4.34 -2.83 10.57
C ILE A 138 5.34 -3.20 11.66
N PRO A 139 4.93 -3.26 12.94
CA PRO A 139 5.81 -3.73 14.00
C PRO A 139 6.47 -5.06 13.62
N PRO A 140 7.78 -5.26 13.87
CA PRO A 140 8.51 -6.44 13.41
C PRO A 140 7.86 -7.77 13.81
N ALA A 141 7.28 -7.83 15.02
CA ALA A 141 6.57 -9.00 15.54
C ALA A 141 5.33 -9.40 14.69
N TYR A 142 4.72 -8.45 13.98
CA TYR A 142 3.49 -8.66 13.23
C TYR A 142 3.70 -8.87 11.74
N ARG A 143 4.92 -8.61 11.24
CA ARG A 143 5.23 -8.67 9.80
C ARG A 143 4.82 -9.98 9.14
N GLY A 144 5.15 -11.13 9.74
CA GLY A 144 4.81 -12.46 9.19
C GLY A 144 3.32 -12.84 9.29
N HIS A 145 2.55 -12.08 10.07
CA HIS A 145 1.10 -12.24 10.18
C HIS A 145 0.35 -11.40 9.14
N VAL A 146 0.91 -10.24 8.77
CA VAL A 146 0.33 -9.30 7.80
C VAL A 146 0.78 -9.59 6.38
N ILE A 147 2.09 -9.77 6.16
CA ILE A 147 2.67 -10.12 4.86
C ILE A 147 2.93 -11.64 4.86
N ARG A 148 1.98 -12.37 4.29
CA ARG A 148 1.99 -13.83 4.21
C ARG A 148 2.82 -14.31 3.01
N VAL A 149 2.82 -15.63 2.81
CA VAL A 149 3.53 -16.30 1.71
C VAL A 149 3.04 -15.79 0.36
N ASN A 150 3.91 -15.78 -0.66
CA ASN A 150 3.65 -15.27 -2.01
C ASN A 150 3.33 -13.77 -2.12
N GLY A 151 3.56 -12.99 -1.05
CA GLY A 151 3.32 -11.54 -1.06
C GLY A 151 1.86 -11.15 -0.81
N ASP A 152 1.05 -12.06 -0.27
CA ASP A 152 -0.29 -11.74 0.21
C ASP A 152 -0.19 -10.80 1.42
N THR A 153 -0.42 -9.50 1.21
CA THR A 153 -0.50 -8.51 2.28
C THR A 153 -1.95 -8.38 2.70
N LEU A 154 -2.29 -8.93 3.87
CA LEU A 154 -3.66 -8.99 4.36
C LEU A 154 -4.22 -7.59 4.63
N PRO A 155 -5.55 -7.41 4.56
CA PRO A 155 -6.19 -6.21 5.08
C PRO A 155 -5.81 -6.04 6.56
N ALA A 156 -5.22 -4.90 6.87
CA ALA A 156 -4.66 -4.59 8.18
C ALA A 156 -5.44 -3.48 8.85
N LEU A 157 -5.46 -3.45 10.17
CA LEU A 157 -5.95 -2.29 10.92
C LEU A 157 -4.78 -1.51 11.50
N LEU A 158 -4.89 -0.19 11.49
CA LEU A 158 -3.95 0.70 12.17
C LEU A 158 -4.54 1.21 13.48
N VAL A 159 -3.71 1.30 14.51
CA VAL A 159 -3.93 2.08 15.73
C VAL A 159 -2.67 2.90 15.96
N ASP A 160 -2.83 4.21 16.15
CA ASP A 160 -1.73 5.15 16.31
C ASP A 160 -0.68 5.07 15.19
N GLY A 161 -1.15 4.87 13.95
CA GLY A 161 -0.29 4.77 12.75
C GLY A 161 0.40 3.43 12.54
N TYR A 162 0.30 2.48 13.48
CA TYR A 162 0.93 1.16 13.38
C TYR A 162 -0.07 0.03 13.19
N VAL A 163 0.34 -1.01 12.48
CA VAL A 163 -0.47 -2.22 12.34
C VAL A 163 -0.68 -2.87 13.70
N ALA A 164 -1.95 -3.01 14.08
CA ALA A 164 -2.35 -3.61 15.34
C ALA A 164 -3.22 -4.87 15.15
N GLY A 165 -3.46 -5.31 13.91
CA GLY A 165 -4.25 -6.49 13.61
C GLY A 165 -4.63 -6.61 12.14
N VAL A 166 -5.56 -7.51 11.86
CA VAL A 166 -6.12 -7.76 10.53
C VAL A 166 -7.64 -7.71 10.57
N TRP A 167 -8.26 -7.49 9.41
CA TRP A 167 -9.71 -7.48 9.29
C TRP A 167 -10.17 -8.20 8.03
N ARG A 168 -11.43 -8.64 8.03
CA ARG A 168 -12.13 -9.12 6.84
C ARG A 168 -13.63 -8.80 6.93
N PRO A 169 -14.32 -8.64 5.80
CA PRO A 169 -15.77 -8.59 5.84
C PRO A 169 -16.34 -9.98 6.17
N VAL A 170 -17.40 -10.01 6.95
CA VAL A 170 -18.21 -11.19 7.29
C VAL A 170 -19.68 -10.80 7.18
N GLY A 171 -20.59 -11.77 7.06
CA GLY A 171 -22.06 -11.60 7.11
C GLY A 171 -22.57 -10.15 6.96
N ASP A 172 -22.85 -9.52 8.09
CA ASP A 172 -23.35 -8.15 8.25
C ASP A 172 -22.34 -7.19 8.93
N GLY A 173 -21.05 -7.52 8.91
CA GLY A 173 -20.04 -6.79 9.68
C GLY A 173 -18.61 -6.90 9.17
N ILE A 174 -17.71 -6.24 9.88
CA ILE A 174 -16.28 -6.34 9.68
C ILE A 174 -15.67 -7.06 10.88
N GLU A 175 -15.18 -8.27 10.66
CA GLU A 175 -14.44 -9.02 11.68
C GLU A 175 -13.04 -8.43 11.80
N VAL A 176 -12.71 -7.96 13.00
CA VAL A 176 -11.43 -7.34 13.35
C VAL A 176 -10.73 -8.22 14.39
N SER A 177 -9.51 -8.65 14.09
CA SER A 177 -8.66 -9.46 14.97
C SER A 177 -7.42 -8.65 15.39
N ALA A 178 -7.39 -8.21 16.64
CA ALA A 178 -6.33 -7.40 17.22
C ALA A 178 -5.20 -8.28 17.79
N PHE A 179 -3.94 -7.92 17.52
CA PHE A 179 -2.74 -8.66 17.95
C PHE A 179 -2.26 -8.28 19.36
N HIS A 180 -2.84 -7.25 19.96
CA HIS A 180 -2.65 -6.85 21.35
C HIS A 180 -3.92 -6.14 21.86
N PRO A 181 -4.10 -5.98 23.18
CA PRO A 181 -5.27 -5.29 23.71
C PRO A 181 -5.32 -3.84 23.22
N LEU A 182 -6.48 -3.41 22.71
CA LEU A 182 -6.66 -2.04 22.19
C LEU A 182 -7.49 -1.21 23.18
N PRO A 183 -7.19 0.10 23.32
CA PRO A 183 -7.99 1.00 24.15
C PRO A 183 -9.40 1.18 23.56
N ALA A 184 -10.37 1.55 24.41
CA ALA A 184 -11.76 1.73 24.00
C ALA A 184 -11.92 2.71 22.81
N GLY A 185 -11.21 3.84 22.84
CA GLY A 185 -11.25 4.82 21.75
C GLY A 185 -10.73 4.29 20.40
N ALA A 186 -9.81 3.31 20.41
CA ALA A 186 -9.38 2.66 19.17
C ALA A 186 -10.50 1.80 18.58
N TRP A 187 -11.22 1.06 19.43
CA TRP A 187 -12.38 0.27 19.01
C TRP A 187 -13.51 1.13 18.47
N GLU A 188 -13.77 2.30 19.07
CA GLU A 188 -14.75 3.27 18.58
C GLU A 188 -14.38 3.80 17.18
N GLY A 189 -13.11 4.19 16.99
CA GLY A 189 -12.60 4.63 15.68
C GLY A 189 -12.68 3.53 14.61
N LEU A 190 -12.35 2.29 14.97
CA LEU A 190 -12.48 1.14 14.05
C LEU A 190 -13.94 0.84 13.70
N ALA A 191 -14.88 1.05 14.62
CA ALA A 191 -16.30 0.86 14.35
C ALA A 191 -16.83 1.92 13.36
N ALA A 192 -16.36 3.17 13.46
CA ALA A 192 -16.68 4.21 12.49
C ALA A 192 -16.12 3.87 11.09
N GLU A 193 -14.87 3.40 11.01
CA GLU A 193 -14.27 2.93 9.75
C GLU A 193 -15.03 1.72 9.17
N ALA A 194 -15.43 0.76 10.00
CA ALA A 194 -16.20 -0.41 9.59
C ALA A 194 -17.56 -0.03 9.00
N SER A 195 -18.26 0.93 9.58
CA SER A 195 -19.53 1.45 9.07
C SER A 195 -19.37 2.15 7.72
N ALA A 196 -18.36 3.02 7.56
CA ALA A 196 -18.06 3.67 6.29
C ALA A 196 -17.68 2.66 5.20
N LEU A 197 -16.84 1.69 5.56
CA LEU A 197 -16.41 0.62 4.66
C LEU A 197 -17.57 -0.29 4.25
N GLY A 198 -18.45 -0.65 5.19
CA GLY A 198 -19.63 -1.45 4.89
C GLY A 198 -20.56 -0.77 3.89
N GLY A 199 -20.85 0.53 4.09
CA GLY A 199 -21.57 1.33 3.10
C GLY A 199 -20.90 1.34 1.72
N PHE A 200 -19.56 1.35 1.67
CA PHE A 200 -18.81 1.24 0.42
C PHE A 200 -18.90 -0.16 -0.22
N LEU A 201 -18.88 -1.24 0.57
CA LEU A 201 -18.87 -2.62 0.08
C LEU A 201 -20.25 -3.14 -0.32
N THR A 202 -21.32 -2.74 0.38
CA THR A 202 -22.69 -3.26 0.17
C THR A 202 -23.20 -3.09 -1.26
N VAL A 203 -22.85 -1.98 -1.91
CA VAL A 203 -23.22 -1.71 -3.32
C VAL A 203 -22.28 -2.36 -4.33
N ARG A 204 -21.28 -3.12 -3.86
CA ARG A 204 -20.20 -3.73 -4.65
C ARG A 204 -20.08 -5.22 -4.34
N ASP A 205 -19.07 -5.60 -3.56
CA ASP A 205 -18.81 -6.97 -3.09
C ASP A 205 -18.76 -6.97 -1.56
N PRO A 206 -19.86 -7.32 -0.87
CA PRO A 206 -19.93 -7.29 0.59
C PRO A 206 -19.02 -8.33 1.24
N LEU A 207 -18.51 -9.32 0.49
CA LEU A 207 -17.61 -10.36 0.98
C LEU A 207 -16.27 -10.32 0.22
N VAL A 208 -15.80 -9.11 -0.08
CA VAL A 208 -14.50 -8.90 -0.71
C VAL A 208 -13.40 -9.66 0.07
N TYR A 209 -12.44 -10.22 -0.66
CA TYR A 209 -11.36 -11.05 -0.12
C TYR A 209 -11.74 -12.43 0.42
N ARG A 210 -12.99 -12.91 0.34
CA ARG A 210 -13.37 -14.27 0.79
C ARG A 210 -12.47 -15.42 0.29
N ARG A 211 -11.85 -15.27 -0.90
CA ARG A 211 -10.86 -16.22 -1.43
C ARG A 211 -9.65 -16.42 -0.50
N TYR A 212 -9.36 -15.44 0.33
CA TYR A 212 -8.24 -15.38 1.26
C TYR A 212 -8.62 -15.78 2.69
N ASP A 213 -9.87 -16.22 2.95
CA ASP A 213 -10.33 -16.67 4.28
C ASP A 213 -9.51 -17.83 4.85
N HIS A 214 -8.82 -18.58 3.99
CA HIS A 214 -7.89 -19.62 4.43
C HIS A 214 -6.77 -19.07 5.34
N TRP A 215 -6.44 -17.78 5.25
CA TRP A 215 -5.50 -17.13 6.18
C TRP A 215 -6.08 -16.98 7.59
N TRP A 216 -7.39 -16.76 7.71
CA TRP A 216 -8.11 -16.74 8.99
C TRP A 216 -8.23 -18.14 9.58
N ALA A 217 -8.50 -19.16 8.75
CA ALA A 217 -8.54 -20.56 9.20
C ALA A 217 -7.18 -21.04 9.77
N LYS A 218 -6.05 -20.52 9.27
CA LYS A 218 -4.71 -20.80 9.80
C LYS A 218 -4.41 -20.11 11.13
N GLY A 219 -5.19 -19.09 11.50
CA GLY A 219 -5.04 -18.34 12.73
C GLY A 219 -3.99 -17.22 12.69
N PHE A 220 -4.12 -16.34 13.67
CA PHE A 220 -3.27 -15.19 13.96
C PHE A 220 -2.99 -15.13 15.47
N PRO A 221 -1.99 -14.36 15.93
CA PRO A 221 -1.78 -14.11 17.35
C PRO A 221 -2.81 -13.10 17.89
N ALA A 222 -4.09 -13.31 17.57
CA ALA A 222 -5.16 -12.43 17.99
C ALA A 222 -5.43 -12.63 19.48
N VAL A 223 -5.39 -11.56 20.25
CA VAL A 223 -5.75 -11.57 21.67
C VAL A 223 -7.20 -11.17 21.88
N GLU A 224 -7.78 -10.45 20.92
CA GLU A 224 -9.17 -10.03 20.93
C GLU A 224 -9.69 -10.00 19.49
N THR A 225 -10.91 -10.49 19.26
CA THR A 225 -11.59 -10.40 17.96
C THR A 225 -13.01 -9.91 18.17
N ARG A 226 -13.43 -8.93 17.37
CA ARG A 226 -14.78 -8.35 17.40
C ARG A 226 -15.34 -8.26 15.98
N VAL A 227 -16.64 -8.49 15.84
CA VAL A 227 -17.36 -8.13 14.61
C VAL A 227 -17.93 -6.74 14.83
N LEU A 228 -17.45 -5.78 14.04
CA LEU A 228 -17.91 -4.39 14.08
C LEU A 228 -19.05 -4.22 13.06
N PRO A 229 -20.11 -3.48 13.39
CA PRO A 229 -21.25 -3.29 12.49
C PRO A 229 -20.80 -2.55 11.22
N ALA A 230 -21.23 -3.05 10.06
CA ALA A 230 -20.93 -2.47 8.76
C ALA A 230 -21.95 -1.40 8.29
N GLY A 231 -23.00 -1.15 9.07
CA GLY A 231 -24.07 -0.17 8.78
C GLY A 231 -25.30 -0.77 8.14
#